data_AF-A0A839IQG7-F1
#
_entry.id   AF-A0A839IQG7-F1
#
_cell.length_a   1.000
_cell.length_b   1.000
_cell.length_c   1.000
_cell.angle_alpha   90.00
_cell.angle_beta   90.00
_cell.angle_gamma   90.00
#
_symmetry.space_group_name_H-M   'P 1'
#
loop_
_entity.id
_entity.type
_entity.pdbx_description
1 polymer ?
#
loop_
_entity_poly.entity_id
_entity_poly.type
_entity_poly.pdbx_seq_one_letter_code
_entity_poly.pdbx_strand_id
1 'polypeptide(L)'
;MTMHTIFRRKLFLLSLCLVSVFISSTHSYAGQTLSYTLPQQAYPDSRSRQYKVYLPDNLTSPAPMVMTLHGCKQTHNDVLNDWGMKEAADRYGFILVAPFITSYDGLRNENCWGFWFEQHRHEGGGEVEDLHQIALQVEADHNIDPARRFITGLSSGGAMTIVAATTHNEYWTAAAPAAGLPYGEDSSSVSLSGQCPGYASFHSISRVVSDMQSELNSTTAIPMLILQNENDCTVLKTAADNTRDAHLKVWGDSSHDTPAEAYASQNSCTPYYQNNFSCTHTRYTRDGTLNTPSIVETVYLDGPLSTPNTQDTDHGHYWVSGEHGNNGKWAIRTGPSYPDIIWDFFSRHSNSSGGTPVITLTGDNPLSIALNTAYTDPGATANDAEDGSLIVVTDCQNVNTTAVGDYSCSYSATDSDGNSGYASRTVSVFDPNAPVETCDEQTASPYGHINAGRAYAGGTSNLRALANADNQDIGGSFDSWSSVTLYEGEPGQWYAVKPAACSGSGGGGNTGCQDWNTTNLSHQVAGRAYYQLGYYTTGGNEYLGALSGSTSWIKEETAGVFQTGQCP
;
A
#
# COMPACT_ATOMS: atom_id res chain seq x y z
N MET A 1 -27.39 -81.37 37.44
CA MET A 1 -26.02 -81.10 36.98
C MET A 1 -25.64 -79.70 37.44
N THR A 2 -25.02 -79.57 38.63
CA THR A 2 -23.57 -79.24 38.85
C THR A 2 -23.20 -77.83 38.36
N MET A 3 -23.05 -76.86 39.28
CA MET A 3 -21.78 -76.35 39.89
C MET A 3 -20.92 -75.56 38.86
N HIS A 4 -20.44 -74.32 39.06
CA HIS A 4 -19.65 -73.79 40.18
C HIS A 4 -19.48 -72.25 40.08
N THR A 5 -19.36 -71.61 41.24
CA THR A 5 -18.83 -70.26 41.53
C THR A 5 -17.38 -70.03 41.07
N ILE A 6 -16.98 -68.75 40.84
CA ILE A 6 -15.76 -68.11 41.40
C ILE A 6 -15.82 -66.57 41.20
N PHE A 7 -15.66 -65.86 42.32
CA PHE A 7 -15.39 -64.42 42.44
C PHE A 7 -13.87 -64.17 42.32
N ARG A 8 -13.44 -63.03 41.76
CA ARG A 8 -12.32 -62.25 42.33
C ARG A 8 -12.25 -60.80 41.83
N ARG A 9 -12.14 -59.90 42.81
CA ARG A 9 -11.95 -58.44 42.78
C ARG A 9 -10.62 -58.03 42.13
N LYS A 10 -10.57 -56.81 41.56
CA LYS A 10 -9.68 -55.71 42.01
C LYS A 10 -10.07 -54.37 41.37
N LEU A 11 -10.14 -53.37 42.25
CA LEU A 11 -10.40 -51.94 42.03
C LEU A 11 -9.07 -51.25 41.71
N PHE A 12 -9.03 -50.28 40.77
CA PHE A 12 -8.06 -49.18 40.79
C PHE A 12 -8.65 -47.95 40.08
N LEU A 13 -8.61 -46.81 40.78
CA LEU A 13 -9.02 -45.49 40.33
C LEU A 13 -8.07 -44.96 39.24
N LEU A 14 -8.62 -44.26 38.24
CA LEU A 14 -7.87 -43.28 37.45
C LEU A 14 -8.59 -41.92 37.49
N SER A 15 -7.83 -40.91 37.89
CA SER A 15 -8.21 -39.50 37.98
C SER A 15 -8.42 -38.92 36.58
N LEU A 16 -9.55 -38.26 36.33
CA LEU A 16 -9.84 -37.58 35.06
C LEU A 16 -9.52 -36.09 35.23
N CYS A 17 -8.40 -35.64 34.66
CA CYS A 17 -8.10 -34.22 34.48
C CYS A 17 -9.08 -33.62 33.46
N LEU A 18 -9.85 -32.60 33.88
CA LEU A 18 -10.53 -31.69 32.97
C LEU A 18 -9.49 -30.80 32.30
N VAL A 19 -9.26 -31.00 31.01
CA VAL A 19 -8.60 -30.03 30.14
C VAL A 19 -9.71 -29.25 29.42
N SER A 20 -9.92 -28.02 29.84
CA SER A 20 -10.78 -27.07 29.15
C SER A 20 -10.08 -26.61 27.88
N VAL A 21 -10.43 -27.19 26.74
CA VAL A 21 -10.00 -26.69 25.43
C VAL A 21 -10.91 -25.51 25.06
N PHE A 22 -10.40 -24.29 25.19
CA PHE A 22 -10.98 -23.14 24.49
C PHE A 22 -10.63 -23.29 23.01
N ILE A 23 -11.56 -23.81 22.22
CA ILE A 23 -11.49 -23.73 20.76
C ILE A 23 -11.96 -22.32 20.40
N SER A 24 -11.03 -21.40 20.18
CA SER A 24 -11.30 -20.19 19.43
C SER A 24 -11.68 -20.63 18.01
N SER A 25 -12.96 -20.64 17.70
CA SER A 25 -13.48 -20.88 16.36
C SER A 25 -13.17 -19.66 15.48
N THR A 26 -11.96 -19.61 14.93
CA THR A 26 -11.70 -18.79 13.76
C THR A 26 -12.51 -19.38 12.62
N HIS A 27 -13.64 -18.76 12.27
CA HIS A 27 -14.33 -19.06 11.03
C HIS A 27 -13.40 -18.64 9.90
N SER A 28 -12.73 -19.62 9.29
CA SER A 28 -12.05 -19.39 8.02
C SER A 28 -13.14 -19.30 6.96
N TYR A 29 -13.57 -18.08 6.63
CA TYR A 29 -14.31 -17.85 5.39
C TYR A 29 -13.34 -18.16 4.25
N ALA A 30 -13.69 -19.11 3.40
CA ALA A 30 -12.86 -19.48 2.27
C ALA A 30 -13.79 -19.51 1.06
N GLY A 31 -13.90 -18.34 0.41
CA GLY A 31 -14.73 -18.18 -0.76
C GLY A 31 -14.37 -19.15 -1.90
N GLN A 32 -15.27 -19.29 -2.85
CA GLN A 32 -15.12 -20.22 -3.96
C GLN A 32 -14.52 -19.52 -5.18
N THR A 33 -13.47 -20.12 -5.78
CA THR A 33 -12.99 -19.71 -7.11
C THR A 33 -13.59 -20.60 -8.20
N LEU A 34 -14.32 -19.99 -9.12
CA LEU A 34 -14.89 -20.61 -10.31
C LEU A 34 -14.05 -20.24 -11.54
N SER A 35 -13.96 -21.16 -12.51
CA SER A 35 -13.20 -20.97 -13.75
C SER A 35 -14.12 -21.12 -14.94
N TYR A 36 -14.04 -20.16 -15.86
CA TYR A 36 -14.92 -20.05 -17.01
C TYR A 36 -14.14 -19.81 -18.29
N THR A 37 -14.84 -19.92 -19.40
CA THR A 37 -14.32 -19.54 -20.71
C THR A 37 -15.42 -18.82 -21.47
N LEU A 38 -15.19 -17.55 -21.77
CA LEU A 38 -15.98 -16.84 -22.77
C LEU A 38 -15.57 -17.43 -24.13
N PRO A 39 -16.49 -18.04 -24.89
CA PRO A 39 -16.19 -18.46 -26.26
C PRO A 39 -15.96 -17.22 -27.13
N GLN A 40 -15.28 -17.41 -28.27
CA GLN A 40 -15.14 -16.35 -29.26
C GLN A 40 -16.53 -15.86 -29.69
N GLN A 41 -16.72 -14.55 -29.71
CA GLN A 41 -17.97 -13.89 -30.08
C GLN A 41 -18.00 -13.54 -31.58
N ALA A 42 -19.16 -13.09 -32.05
CA ALA A 42 -19.40 -12.82 -33.48
C ALA A 42 -18.84 -11.48 -33.97
N TYR A 43 -18.48 -10.57 -33.06
CA TYR A 43 -17.92 -9.26 -33.43
C TYR A 43 -16.44 -9.37 -33.84
N PRO A 44 -15.92 -8.37 -34.60
CA PRO A 44 -14.55 -8.38 -35.09
C PRO A 44 -13.53 -8.52 -33.96
N ASP A 45 -12.45 -9.26 -34.24
CA ASP A 45 -11.28 -9.39 -33.36
C ASP A 45 -11.55 -10.00 -31.96
N SER A 46 -12.78 -10.48 -31.71
CA SER A 46 -13.08 -11.30 -30.54
C SER A 46 -12.25 -12.57 -30.54
N ARG A 47 -11.87 -13.01 -29.34
CA ARG A 47 -11.25 -14.32 -29.13
C ARG A 47 -11.84 -14.97 -27.89
N SER A 48 -11.65 -16.29 -27.80
CA SER A 48 -12.00 -16.98 -26.57
C SER A 48 -11.11 -16.51 -25.41
N ARG A 49 -11.73 -16.19 -24.27
CA ARG A 49 -11.05 -15.71 -23.05
C ARG A 49 -11.33 -16.64 -21.90
N GLN A 50 -10.29 -17.01 -21.16
CA GLN A 50 -10.50 -17.62 -19.85
C GLN A 50 -10.69 -16.51 -18.83
N TYR A 51 -11.53 -16.75 -17.84
CA TYR A 51 -11.66 -15.86 -16.69
C TYR A 51 -11.99 -16.67 -15.45
N LYS A 52 -11.64 -16.11 -14.30
CA LYS A 52 -12.00 -16.67 -12.99
C LYS A 52 -12.88 -15.71 -12.23
N VAL A 53 -13.80 -16.26 -11.44
CA VAL A 53 -14.66 -15.50 -10.55
C VAL A 53 -14.43 -16.03 -9.14
N TYR A 54 -14.10 -15.15 -8.21
CA TYR A 54 -14.02 -15.47 -6.79
C TYR A 54 -15.27 -14.93 -6.08
N LEU A 55 -15.94 -15.83 -5.35
CA LEU A 55 -17.16 -15.57 -4.62
C LEU A 55 -16.90 -15.71 -3.11
N PRO A 56 -16.86 -14.60 -2.35
CA PRO A 56 -16.82 -14.66 -0.90
C PRO A 56 -18.03 -15.40 -0.29
N ASP A 57 -17.82 -16.05 0.86
CA ASP A 57 -18.91 -16.75 1.57
C ASP A 57 -19.95 -15.79 2.18
N ASN A 58 -19.57 -14.53 2.39
CA ASN A 58 -20.36 -13.48 3.04
C ASN A 58 -21.00 -12.48 2.05
N LEU A 59 -21.14 -12.86 0.77
CA LEU A 59 -21.74 -11.99 -0.24
C LEU A 59 -23.17 -11.57 0.11
N THR A 60 -23.41 -10.26 0.09
CA THR A 60 -24.76 -9.68 0.08
C THR A 60 -25.28 -9.62 -1.36
N SER A 61 -26.59 -9.55 -1.54
CA SER A 61 -27.21 -9.53 -2.86
C SER A 61 -28.21 -8.37 -2.97
N PRO A 62 -28.14 -7.52 -4.01
CA PRO A 62 -27.18 -7.58 -5.12
C PRO A 62 -25.74 -7.24 -4.69
N ALA A 63 -24.76 -7.89 -5.31
CA ALA A 63 -23.35 -7.81 -4.92
C ALA A 63 -22.57 -6.79 -5.78
N PRO A 64 -21.63 -6.03 -5.21
CA PRO A 64 -20.63 -5.32 -6.01
C PRO A 64 -19.78 -6.28 -6.83
N MET A 65 -19.30 -5.84 -7.99
CA MET A 65 -18.34 -6.56 -8.82
C MET A 65 -17.07 -5.70 -9.02
N VAL A 66 -15.91 -6.33 -8.87
CA VAL A 66 -14.61 -5.74 -9.23
C VAL A 66 -13.94 -6.63 -10.27
N MET A 67 -13.78 -6.12 -11.49
CA MET A 67 -12.97 -6.75 -12.53
C MET A 67 -11.51 -6.30 -12.40
N THR A 68 -10.57 -7.25 -12.32
CA THR A 68 -9.15 -6.98 -12.09
C THR A 68 -8.28 -7.56 -13.21
N LEU A 69 -7.61 -6.67 -13.94
CA LEU A 69 -6.84 -7.00 -15.14
C LEU A 69 -5.34 -7.13 -14.82
N HIS A 70 -4.78 -8.30 -15.11
CA HIS A 70 -3.35 -8.56 -14.97
C HIS A 70 -2.50 -7.77 -15.98
N GLY A 71 -1.22 -7.58 -15.68
CA GLY A 71 -0.23 -7.01 -16.60
C GLY A 71 0.40 -8.03 -17.54
N CYS A 72 1.35 -7.56 -18.35
CA CYS A 72 2.18 -8.41 -19.22
C CYS A 72 2.88 -9.52 -18.42
N LYS A 73 2.98 -10.73 -19.01
CA LYS A 73 3.59 -11.94 -18.45
C LYS A 73 2.90 -12.50 -17.19
N GLN A 74 1.88 -11.81 -16.70
CA GLN A 74 1.04 -12.25 -15.59
C GLN A 74 -0.18 -13.02 -16.12
N THR A 75 -0.95 -13.57 -15.19
CA THR A 75 -2.16 -14.34 -15.42
C THR A 75 -3.23 -13.98 -14.38
N HIS A 76 -4.46 -14.48 -14.54
CA HIS A 76 -5.49 -14.39 -13.51
C HIS A 76 -5.07 -15.02 -12.16
N ASN A 77 -4.07 -15.91 -12.13
CA ASN A 77 -3.62 -16.54 -10.88
C ASN A 77 -2.76 -15.59 -10.07
N ASP A 78 -1.96 -14.73 -10.72
CA ASP A 78 -1.17 -13.71 -10.01
C ASP A 78 -2.10 -12.70 -9.33
N VAL A 79 -3.18 -12.30 -10.01
CA VAL A 79 -4.24 -11.46 -9.43
C VAL A 79 -4.87 -12.12 -8.20
N LEU A 80 -5.27 -13.39 -8.33
CA LEU A 80 -5.94 -14.09 -7.23
C LEU A 80 -5.00 -14.40 -6.06
N ASN A 81 -3.75 -14.75 -6.32
CA ASN A 81 -2.86 -15.28 -5.28
C ASN A 81 -1.97 -14.20 -4.67
N ASP A 82 -1.54 -13.20 -5.43
CA ASP A 82 -0.48 -12.29 -4.98
C ASP A 82 -1.00 -10.90 -4.63
N TRP A 83 -2.09 -10.44 -5.25
CA TRP A 83 -2.48 -9.03 -5.19
C TRP A 83 -3.29 -8.66 -3.93
N GLY A 84 -3.63 -9.62 -3.06
CA GLY A 84 -4.46 -9.39 -1.87
C GLY A 84 -5.94 -9.14 -2.18
N MET A 85 -6.37 -9.34 -3.44
CA MET A 85 -7.71 -9.02 -3.91
C MET A 85 -8.78 -10.01 -3.43
N LYS A 86 -8.44 -11.29 -3.21
CA LYS A 86 -9.40 -12.26 -2.65
C LYS A 86 -9.74 -11.93 -1.21
N GLU A 87 -8.73 -11.58 -0.42
CA GLU A 87 -8.90 -11.22 0.98
C GLU A 87 -9.64 -9.88 1.10
N ALA A 88 -9.40 -8.94 0.19
CA ALA A 88 -10.23 -7.73 0.08
C ALA A 88 -11.68 -8.08 -0.29
N ALA A 89 -11.90 -8.99 -1.23
CA ALA A 89 -13.23 -9.46 -1.59
C ALA A 89 -13.97 -10.09 -0.40
N ASP A 90 -13.28 -10.91 0.41
CA ASP A 90 -13.85 -11.49 1.64
C ASP A 90 -14.17 -10.42 2.70
N ARG A 91 -13.29 -9.43 2.88
CA ARG A 91 -13.51 -8.35 3.87
C ARG A 91 -14.66 -7.43 3.48
N TYR A 92 -14.73 -7.07 2.21
CA TYR A 92 -15.60 -6.00 1.72
C TYR A 92 -16.85 -6.49 1.01
N GLY A 93 -16.94 -7.79 0.72
CA GLY A 93 -18.14 -8.43 0.18
C GLY A 93 -18.39 -8.08 -1.28
N PHE A 94 -17.39 -8.18 -2.15
CA PHE A 94 -17.55 -8.03 -3.61
C PHE A 94 -17.17 -9.29 -4.38
N ILE A 95 -17.77 -9.47 -5.56
CA ILE A 95 -17.40 -10.51 -6.50
C ILE A 95 -16.15 -10.06 -7.28
N LEU A 96 -15.07 -10.83 -7.20
CA LEU A 96 -13.83 -10.54 -7.91
C LEU A 96 -13.79 -11.32 -9.22
N VAL A 97 -13.63 -10.61 -10.34
CA VAL A 97 -13.51 -11.18 -11.69
C VAL A 97 -12.11 -10.97 -12.21
N ALA A 98 -11.40 -12.04 -12.55
CA ALA A 98 -10.03 -12.01 -13.08
C ALA A 98 -9.99 -12.62 -14.49
N PRO A 99 -10.18 -11.81 -15.55
CA PRO A 99 -9.98 -12.22 -16.93
C PRO A 99 -8.52 -12.58 -17.22
N PHE A 100 -8.29 -13.45 -18.20
CA PHE A 100 -6.96 -13.83 -18.68
C PHE A 100 -6.88 -13.81 -20.19
N ILE A 101 -5.87 -13.10 -20.70
CA ILE A 101 -5.59 -13.02 -22.13
C ILE A 101 -4.80 -14.24 -22.62
N THR A 102 -5.54 -15.32 -22.87
CA THR A 102 -5.01 -16.63 -23.31
C THR A 102 -4.48 -16.66 -24.75
N SER A 103 -4.92 -15.71 -25.59
CA SER A 103 -4.51 -15.62 -26.99
C SER A 103 -4.59 -14.20 -27.49
N TYR A 104 -3.59 -13.73 -28.21
CA TYR A 104 -3.52 -12.33 -28.65
C TYR A 104 -2.94 -12.22 -30.06
N ASP A 105 -3.18 -11.10 -30.73
CA ASP A 105 -2.60 -10.74 -32.02
C ASP A 105 -1.38 -9.81 -31.87
N GLY A 106 -0.75 -9.52 -33.01
CA GLY A 106 0.32 -8.55 -33.09
C GLY A 106 1.63 -8.98 -32.42
N LEU A 107 2.64 -8.12 -32.56
CA LEU A 107 3.90 -8.24 -31.83
C LEU A 107 3.76 -7.50 -30.50
N ARG A 108 3.47 -8.24 -29.43
CA ARG A 108 3.44 -7.75 -28.06
C ARG A 108 4.07 -8.78 -27.11
N ASN A 109 4.49 -8.31 -25.94
CA ASN A 109 4.99 -9.17 -24.88
C ASN A 109 3.91 -10.18 -24.46
N GLU A 110 4.36 -11.31 -23.90
CA GLU A 110 3.46 -12.37 -23.46
C GLU A 110 2.36 -11.84 -22.54
N ASN A 111 1.13 -12.30 -22.75
CA ASN A 111 -0.06 -11.95 -21.97
C ASN A 111 -0.33 -10.43 -21.82
N CYS A 112 0.19 -9.56 -22.68
CA CYS A 112 -0.16 -8.13 -22.62
C CYS A 112 -1.52 -7.87 -23.25
N TRP A 113 -2.32 -7.01 -22.63
CA TRP A 113 -3.50 -6.41 -23.25
C TRP A 113 -3.10 -5.42 -24.35
N GLY A 114 -3.90 -5.37 -25.42
CA GLY A 114 -3.61 -4.68 -26.67
C GLY A 114 -4.16 -3.27 -26.71
N PHE A 115 -4.01 -2.52 -25.62
CA PHE A 115 -4.63 -1.19 -25.42
C PHE A 115 -4.28 -0.15 -26.51
N TRP A 116 -3.17 -0.34 -27.24
CA TRP A 116 -2.70 0.56 -28.30
C TRP A 116 -3.07 0.09 -29.72
N PHE A 117 -3.69 -1.08 -29.85
CA PHE A 117 -4.19 -1.54 -31.14
C PHE A 117 -5.60 -1.00 -31.35
N GLU A 118 -5.83 -0.31 -32.47
CA GLU A 118 -7.12 0.31 -32.79
C GLU A 118 -8.27 -0.67 -32.63
N GLN A 119 -8.15 -1.88 -33.18
CA GLN A 119 -9.20 -2.90 -33.13
C GLN A 119 -9.51 -3.45 -31.72
N HIS A 120 -8.79 -3.03 -30.69
CA HIS A 120 -8.95 -3.51 -29.31
C HIS A 120 -9.35 -2.44 -28.31
N ARG A 121 -9.55 -1.20 -28.76
CA ARG A 121 -9.81 -0.05 -27.89
C ARG A 121 -11.10 0.70 -28.20
N HIS A 122 -12.02 0.11 -28.98
CA HIS A 122 -13.31 0.70 -29.31
C HIS A 122 -14.44 -0.27 -28.98
N GLU A 123 -15.61 0.26 -28.66
CA GLU A 123 -16.83 -0.55 -28.51
C GLU A 123 -17.11 -1.41 -29.76
N GLY A 124 -17.69 -2.59 -29.52
CA GLY A 124 -18.14 -3.49 -30.59
C GLY A 124 -17.03 -4.31 -31.25
N GLY A 125 -15.81 -4.32 -30.70
CA GLY A 125 -14.70 -5.10 -31.24
C GLY A 125 -13.59 -5.41 -30.24
N GLY A 126 -12.91 -6.54 -30.46
CA GLY A 126 -11.64 -6.84 -29.80
C GLY A 126 -11.71 -7.06 -28.28
N GLU A 127 -10.60 -6.74 -27.62
CA GLU A 127 -10.36 -7.11 -26.23
C GLU A 127 -11.23 -6.34 -25.23
N VAL A 128 -11.50 -5.06 -25.49
CA VAL A 128 -12.37 -4.28 -24.61
C VAL A 128 -13.81 -4.79 -24.63
N GLU A 129 -14.31 -5.18 -25.80
CA GLU A 129 -15.63 -5.80 -25.91
C GLU A 129 -15.63 -7.21 -25.31
N ASP A 130 -14.56 -8.00 -25.45
CA ASP A 130 -14.44 -9.29 -24.75
C ASP A 130 -14.54 -9.13 -23.22
N LEU A 131 -13.96 -8.06 -22.65
CA LEU A 131 -14.08 -7.75 -21.22
C LEU A 131 -15.51 -7.36 -20.83
N HIS A 132 -16.18 -6.53 -21.63
CA HIS A 132 -17.58 -6.18 -21.41
C HIS A 132 -18.49 -7.41 -21.46
N GLN A 133 -18.29 -8.31 -22.43
CA GLN A 133 -19.05 -9.56 -22.51
C GLN A 133 -18.77 -10.52 -21.34
N ILE A 134 -17.54 -10.56 -20.81
CA ILE A 134 -17.26 -11.29 -19.56
C ILE A 134 -18.08 -10.68 -18.41
N ALA A 135 -18.11 -9.35 -18.30
CA ALA A 135 -18.85 -8.65 -17.26
C ALA A 135 -20.36 -8.98 -17.33
N LEU A 136 -20.97 -8.87 -18.52
CA LEU A 136 -22.37 -9.25 -18.76
C LEU A 136 -22.65 -10.73 -18.46
N GLN A 137 -21.71 -11.62 -18.78
CA GLN A 137 -21.86 -13.05 -18.45
C GLN A 137 -21.85 -13.28 -16.94
N VAL A 138 -20.98 -12.57 -16.21
CA VAL A 138 -20.96 -12.62 -14.73
C VAL A 138 -22.26 -12.07 -14.14
N GLU A 139 -22.83 -11.00 -14.70
CA GLU A 139 -24.16 -10.49 -14.29
C GLU A 139 -25.31 -11.46 -14.57
N ALA A 140 -25.20 -12.24 -15.65
CA ALA A 140 -26.20 -13.27 -15.95
C ALA A 140 -26.14 -14.44 -14.95
N ASP A 141 -24.94 -14.76 -14.46
CA ASP A 141 -24.69 -15.88 -13.55
C ASP A 141 -24.83 -15.51 -12.07
N HIS A 142 -24.66 -14.22 -11.73
CA HIS A 142 -24.65 -13.69 -10.38
C HIS A 142 -25.45 -12.38 -10.28
N ASN A 143 -26.22 -12.19 -9.20
CA ASN A 143 -26.99 -10.95 -9.00
C ASN A 143 -26.07 -9.78 -8.62
N ILE A 144 -25.49 -9.14 -9.64
CA ILE A 144 -24.61 -7.96 -9.50
C ILE A 144 -25.45 -6.70 -9.35
N ASP A 145 -24.98 -5.79 -8.49
CA ASP A 145 -25.56 -4.47 -8.35
C ASP A 145 -25.15 -3.57 -9.52
N PRO A 146 -26.10 -3.11 -10.35
CA PRO A 146 -25.79 -2.29 -11.51
C PRO A 146 -25.13 -0.94 -11.16
N ALA A 147 -25.23 -0.49 -9.90
CA ALA A 147 -24.59 0.71 -9.40
C ALA A 147 -23.16 0.49 -8.86
N ARG A 148 -22.68 -0.75 -8.80
CA ARG A 148 -21.38 -1.11 -8.21
C ARG A 148 -20.59 -2.06 -9.09
N ARG A 149 -20.34 -1.59 -10.33
CA ARG A 149 -19.51 -2.27 -11.34
C ARG A 149 -18.19 -1.55 -11.49
N PHE A 150 -17.12 -2.17 -11.00
CA PHE A 150 -15.82 -1.52 -10.93
C PHE A 150 -14.75 -2.28 -11.70
N ILE A 151 -13.74 -1.56 -12.17
CA ILE A 151 -12.63 -2.14 -12.92
C ILE A 151 -11.27 -1.57 -12.47
N THR A 152 -10.26 -2.42 -12.37
CA THR A 152 -8.89 -2.07 -12.00
C THR A 152 -7.89 -2.98 -12.70
N GLY A 153 -6.61 -2.62 -12.70
CA GLY A 153 -5.56 -3.46 -13.25
C GLY A 153 -4.18 -2.84 -13.14
N LEU A 154 -3.14 -3.64 -13.41
CA LEU A 154 -1.74 -3.22 -13.40
C LEU A 154 -1.19 -3.15 -14.83
N SER A 155 -0.30 -2.19 -15.13
CA SER A 155 0.50 -2.20 -16.36
C SER A 155 -0.37 -2.14 -17.62
N SER A 156 -0.20 -3.07 -18.57
CA SER A 156 -1.11 -3.25 -19.71
C SER A 156 -2.56 -3.44 -19.28
N GLY A 157 -2.81 -4.09 -18.12
CA GLY A 157 -4.14 -4.21 -17.53
C GLY A 157 -4.65 -2.88 -16.95
N GLY A 158 -3.77 -2.03 -16.44
CA GLY A 158 -4.09 -0.66 -16.02
C GLY A 158 -4.41 0.24 -17.22
N ALA A 159 -3.67 0.12 -18.32
CA ALA A 159 -3.99 0.79 -19.58
C ALA A 159 -5.33 0.28 -20.17
N MET A 160 -5.58 -1.03 -20.16
CA MET A 160 -6.86 -1.59 -20.62
C MET A 160 -8.02 -1.23 -19.67
N THR A 161 -7.76 -1.01 -18.38
CA THR A 161 -8.76 -0.45 -17.44
C THR A 161 -9.20 0.94 -17.88
N ILE A 162 -8.28 1.81 -18.30
CA ILE A 162 -8.58 3.15 -18.81
C ILE A 162 -9.35 3.06 -20.14
N VAL A 163 -8.95 2.13 -21.03
CA VAL A 163 -9.67 1.84 -22.27
C VAL A 163 -11.11 1.42 -21.98
N ALA A 164 -11.32 0.37 -21.18
CA ALA A 164 -12.66 -0.12 -20.85
C ALA A 164 -13.54 0.94 -20.16
N ALA A 165 -12.96 1.75 -19.26
CA ALA A 165 -13.67 2.84 -18.62
C ALA A 165 -14.01 4.00 -19.59
N THR A 166 -13.23 4.19 -20.65
CA THR A 166 -13.52 5.23 -21.65
C THR A 166 -14.52 4.73 -22.68
N THR A 167 -14.39 3.48 -23.13
CA THR A 167 -15.23 2.91 -24.19
C THR A 167 -16.63 2.56 -23.70
N HIS A 168 -16.72 1.90 -22.54
CA HIS A 168 -17.99 1.49 -21.95
C HIS A 168 -18.34 2.38 -20.75
N ASN A 169 -18.36 3.70 -20.99
CA ASN A 169 -18.51 4.67 -19.93
C ASN A 169 -19.93 4.77 -19.34
N GLU A 170 -20.90 4.17 -20.02
CA GLU A 170 -22.26 3.92 -19.59
C GLU A 170 -22.39 2.69 -18.67
N TYR A 171 -21.43 1.77 -18.72
CA TYR A 171 -21.47 0.49 -18.00
C TYR A 171 -20.70 0.53 -16.68
N TRP A 172 -19.43 0.98 -16.73
CA TRP A 172 -18.57 1.01 -15.55
C TRP A 172 -18.94 2.17 -14.62
N THR A 173 -18.92 1.90 -13.31
CA THR A 173 -19.23 2.89 -12.28
C THR A 173 -18.00 3.72 -11.90
N ALA A 174 -16.86 3.07 -11.67
CA ALA A 174 -15.59 3.71 -11.35
C ALA A 174 -14.41 2.82 -11.77
N ALA A 175 -13.25 3.43 -11.99
CA ALA A 175 -12.05 2.75 -12.47
C ALA A 175 -10.81 3.09 -11.63
N ALA A 176 -9.92 2.13 -11.43
CA ALA A 176 -8.70 2.35 -10.65
C ALA A 176 -7.45 1.75 -11.32
N PRO A 177 -6.88 2.38 -12.37
CA PRO A 177 -5.68 1.88 -13.03
C PRO A 177 -4.42 2.07 -12.17
N ALA A 178 -3.61 1.00 -12.04
CA ALA A 178 -2.28 1.05 -11.46
C ALA A 178 -1.21 0.95 -12.56
N ALA A 179 -0.26 1.89 -12.59
CA ALA A 179 0.77 1.97 -13.62
C ALA A 179 0.19 1.83 -15.04
N GLY A 180 -0.91 2.54 -15.30
CA GLY A 180 -1.63 2.54 -16.58
C GLY A 180 -1.17 3.64 -17.54
N LEU A 181 -1.84 3.74 -18.69
CA LEU A 181 -1.53 4.73 -19.73
C LEU A 181 -2.78 5.49 -20.15
N PRO A 182 -2.64 6.79 -20.53
CA PRO A 182 -3.75 7.56 -21.08
C PRO A 182 -4.40 6.85 -22.28
N TYR A 183 -5.70 7.09 -22.46
CA TYR A 183 -6.45 6.55 -23.60
C TYR A 183 -5.83 6.99 -24.94
N GLY A 184 -5.82 6.10 -25.93
CA GLY A 184 -5.31 6.41 -27.27
C GLY A 184 -3.78 6.49 -27.39
N GLU A 185 -3.03 6.13 -26.35
CA GLU A 185 -1.57 6.05 -26.38
C GLU A 185 -1.03 4.87 -27.22
N ASP A 186 0.24 4.97 -27.58
CA ASP A 186 0.95 4.02 -28.44
C ASP A 186 1.90 3.12 -27.63
N SER A 187 2.48 2.11 -28.28
CA SER A 187 3.53 1.28 -27.67
C SER A 187 4.81 2.04 -27.32
N SER A 188 5.00 3.27 -27.82
CA SER A 188 6.12 4.15 -27.43
C SER A 188 5.94 4.81 -26.06
N SER A 189 4.75 4.71 -25.48
CA SER A 189 4.39 5.32 -24.20
C SER A 189 4.79 4.44 -23.01
N VAL A 190 5.44 3.29 -23.28
CA VAL A 190 6.12 2.44 -22.30
C VAL A 190 7.63 2.41 -22.55
N SER A 191 8.39 2.29 -21.48
CA SER A 191 9.83 2.11 -21.54
C SER A 191 10.18 0.62 -21.66
N LEU A 192 10.94 0.28 -22.71
CA LEU A 192 11.45 -1.08 -22.94
C LEU A 192 12.98 -1.17 -22.73
N SER A 193 13.58 -0.15 -22.12
CA SER A 193 15.05 -0.05 -21.96
C SER A 193 15.61 -1.07 -20.97
N GLY A 194 14.80 -1.54 -20.01
CA GLY A 194 15.25 -2.32 -18.86
C GLY A 194 16.21 -1.52 -17.95
N GLN A 195 16.21 -0.19 -18.06
CA GLN A 195 17.08 0.73 -17.32
C GLN A 195 16.27 1.84 -16.65
N CYS A 196 16.81 2.36 -15.55
CA CYS A 196 16.24 3.45 -14.77
C CYS A 196 17.11 4.72 -14.85
N PRO A 197 16.52 5.92 -15.07
CA PRO A 197 15.11 6.13 -15.41
C PRO A 197 14.78 5.58 -16.81
N GLY A 198 13.53 5.16 -17.01
CA GLY A 198 13.04 4.72 -18.33
C GLY A 198 12.85 5.89 -19.30
N TYR A 199 12.51 5.57 -20.55
CA TYR A 199 12.15 6.56 -21.57
C TYR A 199 10.88 6.17 -22.30
N ALA A 200 9.95 7.11 -22.42
CA ALA A 200 8.68 6.96 -23.12
C ALA A 200 8.32 8.27 -23.81
N SER A 201 7.52 8.18 -24.88
CA SER A 201 6.95 9.33 -25.57
C SER A 201 5.42 9.25 -25.51
N PHE A 202 4.79 10.35 -25.16
CA PHE A 202 3.34 10.45 -24.97
C PHE A 202 2.69 11.36 -26.01
N HIS A 203 1.41 11.13 -26.29
CA HIS A 203 0.60 12.09 -27.03
C HIS A 203 0.38 13.38 -26.22
N SER A 204 0.03 14.47 -26.91
CA SER A 204 -0.37 15.68 -26.18
C SER A 204 -1.68 15.44 -25.44
N ILE A 205 -1.85 16.07 -24.28
CA ILE A 205 -3.10 15.99 -23.51
C ILE A 205 -4.32 16.33 -24.37
N SER A 206 -4.21 17.35 -25.23
CA SER A 206 -5.30 17.72 -26.16
C SER A 206 -5.69 16.60 -27.12
N ARG A 207 -4.74 15.77 -27.55
CA ARG A 207 -5.03 14.62 -28.41
C ARG A 207 -5.71 13.52 -27.59
N VAL A 208 -5.18 13.20 -26.41
CA VAL A 208 -5.80 12.21 -25.50
C VAL A 208 -7.26 12.60 -25.20
N VAL A 209 -7.52 13.87 -24.87
CA VAL A 209 -8.87 14.41 -24.64
C VAL A 209 -9.77 14.24 -25.86
N SER A 210 -9.26 14.56 -27.07
CA SER A 210 -10.02 14.39 -28.31
C SER A 210 -10.35 12.92 -28.59
N ASP A 211 -9.40 12.01 -28.35
CA ASP A 211 -9.57 10.58 -28.57
C ASP A 211 -10.60 10.04 -27.56
N MET A 212 -10.53 10.42 -26.28
CA MET A 212 -11.55 10.08 -25.27
C MET A 212 -12.93 10.58 -25.68
N GLN A 213 -13.07 11.86 -26.02
CA GLN A 213 -14.36 12.46 -26.41
C GLN A 213 -14.97 11.84 -27.67
N SER A 214 -14.15 11.27 -28.55
CA SER A 214 -14.64 10.57 -29.74
C SER A 214 -15.23 9.19 -29.44
N GLU A 215 -14.86 8.61 -28.30
CA GLU A 215 -15.29 7.28 -27.87
C GLU A 215 -16.51 7.33 -26.95
N LEU A 216 -16.56 8.30 -26.03
CA LEU A 216 -17.59 8.38 -25.00
C LEU A 216 -19.01 8.37 -25.57
N ASN A 217 -19.85 7.48 -25.03
CA ASN A 217 -21.25 7.31 -25.44
C ASN A 217 -22.25 7.78 -24.36
N SER A 218 -21.78 8.06 -23.14
CA SER A 218 -22.54 8.58 -22.01
C SER A 218 -21.97 9.90 -21.50
N THR A 219 -22.84 10.77 -20.98
CA THR A 219 -22.44 12.06 -20.38
C THR A 219 -22.02 11.94 -18.91
N THR A 220 -22.13 10.75 -18.31
CA THR A 220 -21.73 10.51 -16.93
C THR A 220 -20.22 10.35 -16.85
N ALA A 221 -19.59 11.16 -16.01
CA ALA A 221 -18.18 11.01 -15.70
C ALA A 221 -17.96 9.72 -14.92
N ILE A 222 -16.94 8.95 -15.31
CA ILE A 222 -16.48 7.80 -14.52
C ILE A 222 -15.37 8.27 -13.59
N PRO A 223 -15.57 8.28 -12.27
CA PRO A 223 -14.52 8.58 -11.33
C PRO A 223 -13.32 7.65 -11.52
N MET A 224 -12.12 8.21 -11.52
CA MET A 224 -10.88 7.45 -11.70
C MET A 224 -9.88 7.60 -10.55
N LEU A 225 -9.36 6.50 -10.01
CA LEU A 225 -8.24 6.49 -9.06
C LEU A 225 -6.96 5.99 -9.75
N ILE A 226 -5.99 6.87 -9.96
CA ILE A 226 -4.74 6.52 -10.64
C ILE A 226 -3.68 6.20 -9.60
N LEU A 227 -3.18 4.96 -9.59
CA LEU A 227 -2.13 4.50 -8.68
C LEU A 227 -0.80 4.40 -9.43
N GLN A 228 0.27 4.96 -8.87
CA GLN A 228 1.56 5.02 -9.55
C GLN A 228 2.71 5.01 -8.54
N ASN A 229 3.72 4.16 -8.80
CA ASN A 229 5.04 4.32 -8.19
C ASN A 229 5.81 5.41 -8.97
N GLU A 230 6.29 6.44 -8.28
CA GLU A 230 7.02 7.54 -8.91
C GLU A 230 8.36 7.08 -9.52
N ASN A 231 8.92 6.00 -8.98
CA ASN A 231 10.18 5.42 -9.44
C ASN A 231 9.99 4.35 -10.54
N ASP A 232 8.77 4.13 -11.04
CA ASP A 232 8.50 3.13 -12.07
C ASP A 232 9.26 3.42 -13.37
N CYS A 233 10.13 2.49 -13.78
CA CYS A 233 10.96 2.63 -14.97
C CYS A 233 10.34 2.03 -16.24
N THR A 234 9.17 1.39 -16.14
CA THR A 234 8.44 0.78 -17.25
C THR A 234 7.30 1.69 -17.70
N VAL A 235 6.42 2.07 -16.77
CA VAL A 235 5.35 3.04 -16.99
C VAL A 235 5.65 4.26 -16.15
N LEU A 236 6.21 5.28 -16.81
CA LEU A 236 6.71 6.47 -16.13
C LEU A 236 5.57 7.25 -15.46
N LYS A 237 5.86 7.92 -14.35
CA LYS A 237 4.91 8.80 -13.63
C LYS A 237 4.18 9.80 -14.55
N THR A 238 4.85 10.27 -15.61
CA THR A 238 4.24 11.14 -16.63
C THR A 238 2.96 10.56 -17.23
N ALA A 239 2.84 9.24 -17.36
CA ALA A 239 1.62 8.59 -17.83
C ALA A 239 0.44 8.83 -16.88
N ALA A 240 0.68 8.70 -15.57
CA ALA A 240 -0.33 8.97 -14.55
C ALA A 240 -0.73 10.45 -14.52
N ASP A 241 0.24 11.36 -14.62
CA ASP A 241 -0.03 12.80 -14.70
C ASP A 241 -0.85 13.16 -15.96
N ASN A 242 -0.49 12.58 -17.12
CA ASN A 242 -1.23 12.81 -18.37
C ASN A 242 -2.65 12.24 -18.30
N THR A 243 -2.83 11.08 -17.66
CA THR A 243 -4.15 10.46 -17.47
C THR A 243 -5.02 11.35 -16.59
N ARG A 244 -4.49 11.84 -15.46
CA ARG A 244 -5.19 12.79 -14.58
C ARG A 244 -5.60 14.04 -15.35
N ASP A 245 -4.66 14.66 -16.05
CA ASP A 245 -4.89 15.93 -16.73
C ASP A 245 -5.90 15.80 -17.88
N ALA A 246 -5.82 14.72 -18.66
CA ALA A 246 -6.82 14.44 -19.69
C ALA A 246 -8.21 14.19 -19.08
N HIS A 247 -8.29 13.43 -17.99
CA HIS A 247 -9.55 13.13 -17.32
C HIS A 247 -10.22 14.39 -16.74
N LEU A 248 -9.44 15.28 -16.12
CA LEU A 248 -9.90 16.61 -15.67
C LEU A 248 -10.42 17.45 -16.84
N LYS A 249 -9.76 17.40 -17.99
CA LYS A 249 -10.19 18.15 -19.18
C LYS A 249 -11.46 17.63 -19.84
N VAL A 250 -11.72 16.33 -19.72
CA VAL A 250 -12.95 15.73 -20.25
C VAL A 250 -14.13 15.97 -19.31
N TRP A 251 -13.93 15.88 -17.99
CA TRP A 251 -15.03 15.81 -17.02
C TRP A 251 -15.11 16.96 -16.01
N GLY A 252 -14.04 17.74 -15.85
CA GLY A 252 -14.03 18.94 -15.02
C GLY A 252 -14.88 20.06 -15.63
N ASP A 253 -15.36 20.97 -14.79
CA ASP A 253 -15.99 22.20 -15.28
C ASP A 253 -14.92 23.15 -15.83
N SER A 254 -15.33 24.10 -16.67
CA SER A 254 -14.41 25.02 -17.36
C SER A 254 -13.53 25.87 -16.45
N SER A 255 -13.83 25.95 -15.15
CA SER A 255 -13.01 26.64 -14.14
C SER A 255 -12.18 25.70 -13.26
N HIS A 256 -12.30 24.39 -13.45
CA HIS A 256 -11.67 23.33 -12.65
C HIS A 256 -11.26 22.14 -13.54
N ASP A 257 -10.70 22.44 -14.72
CA ASP A 257 -10.23 21.44 -15.69
C ASP A 257 -8.70 21.23 -15.62
N THR A 258 -8.06 21.80 -14.60
CA THR A 258 -6.63 21.64 -14.31
C THR A 258 -6.39 21.12 -12.89
N PRO A 259 -5.25 20.46 -12.61
CA PRO A 259 -4.96 19.93 -11.28
C PRO A 259 -4.95 21.00 -10.18
N ALA A 260 -4.48 22.20 -10.48
CA ALA A 260 -4.40 23.29 -9.50
C ALA A 260 -5.79 23.82 -9.12
N GLU A 261 -6.71 23.88 -10.09
CA GLU A 261 -8.05 24.39 -9.87
C GLU A 261 -8.97 23.32 -9.28
N ALA A 262 -8.88 22.08 -9.75
CA ALA A 262 -9.69 20.96 -9.27
C ALA A 262 -9.24 20.39 -7.92
N TYR A 263 -8.10 20.84 -7.38
CA TYR A 263 -7.54 20.33 -6.13
C TYR A 263 -8.52 20.51 -4.96
N ALA A 264 -8.88 19.41 -4.30
CA ALA A 264 -9.75 19.43 -3.12
C ALA A 264 -8.98 19.10 -1.83
N SER A 265 -8.13 18.08 -1.85
CA SER A 265 -7.34 17.67 -0.69
C SER A 265 -6.17 16.77 -1.04
N GLN A 266 -5.20 16.72 -0.16
CA GLN A 266 -4.07 15.78 -0.22
C GLN A 266 -3.76 15.27 1.18
N ASN A 267 -3.60 13.96 1.29
CA ASN A 267 -3.27 13.27 2.53
C ASN A 267 -2.16 12.24 2.29
N SER A 268 -1.50 11.80 3.35
CA SER A 268 -0.69 10.59 3.28
C SER A 268 -1.57 9.37 3.00
N CYS A 269 -1.05 8.40 2.24
CA CYS A 269 -1.81 7.21 1.90
C CYS A 269 -2.11 6.37 3.14
N THR A 270 -3.37 5.93 3.26
CA THR A 270 -3.81 4.96 4.26
C THR A 270 -4.88 4.06 3.64
N PRO A 271 -4.96 2.77 4.02
CA PRO A 271 -4.04 2.06 4.91
C PRO A 271 -2.70 1.69 4.24
N TYR A 272 -1.65 1.52 5.03
CA TYR A 272 -0.37 0.97 4.56
C TYR A 272 0.05 -0.22 5.41
N TYR A 273 0.67 -1.22 4.79
CA TYR A 273 1.22 -2.36 5.48
C TYR A 273 2.74 -2.25 5.56
N GLN A 274 3.24 -1.77 6.70
CA GLN A 274 4.67 -1.55 6.96
C GLN A 274 5.33 -0.58 5.97
N ASN A 275 6.31 0.21 6.45
CA ASN A 275 7.11 1.13 5.63
C ASN A 275 6.28 1.96 4.63
N ASN A 276 5.80 3.12 5.09
CA ASN A 276 4.99 4.05 4.31
C ASN A 276 5.84 4.83 3.28
N PHE A 277 6.64 4.12 2.47
CA PHE A 277 7.35 4.61 1.28
C PHE A 277 6.66 5.87 0.76
N SER A 278 7.27 7.05 0.97
CA SER A 278 6.57 8.34 1.00
C SER A 278 5.40 8.39 0.01
N CYS A 279 4.17 8.33 0.53
CA CYS A 279 2.99 8.13 -0.30
C CYS A 279 1.98 9.27 -0.13
N THR A 280 1.48 9.75 -1.26
CA THR A 280 0.57 10.89 -1.36
C THR A 280 -0.71 10.51 -2.08
N HIS A 281 -1.85 10.71 -1.44
CA HIS A 281 -3.18 10.55 -2.02
C HIS A 281 -3.83 11.92 -2.20
N THR A 282 -4.10 12.31 -3.45
CA THR A 282 -4.70 13.61 -3.80
C THR A 282 -6.07 13.39 -4.42
N ARG A 283 -7.04 14.22 -4.04
CA ARG A 283 -8.41 14.22 -4.57
C ARG A 283 -8.64 15.47 -5.41
N TYR A 284 -9.19 15.28 -6.60
CA TYR A 284 -9.60 16.34 -7.50
C TYR A 284 -11.10 16.25 -7.77
N THR A 285 -11.81 17.32 -7.49
CA THR A 285 -13.28 17.38 -7.58
C THR A 285 -13.69 18.42 -8.62
N ARG A 286 -14.92 18.29 -9.11
CA ARG A 286 -15.44 19.14 -10.20
C ARG A 286 -15.46 20.63 -9.86
N ASP A 287 -15.47 20.97 -8.57
CA ASP A 287 -15.52 22.34 -8.06
C ASP A 287 -14.35 22.71 -7.14
N GLY A 288 -13.34 21.84 -7.00
CA GLY A 288 -12.19 22.05 -6.11
C GLY A 288 -12.55 22.01 -4.61
N THR A 289 -13.72 21.49 -4.23
CA THR A 289 -14.15 21.38 -2.83
C THR A 289 -14.19 19.95 -2.33
N LEU A 290 -14.03 19.76 -1.02
CA LEU A 290 -14.05 18.45 -0.36
C LEU A 290 -15.41 17.75 -0.33
N ASN A 291 -16.50 18.52 -0.48
CA ASN A 291 -17.88 18.01 -0.33
C ASN A 291 -18.42 17.41 -1.63
N THR A 292 -17.74 17.64 -2.74
CA THR A 292 -18.12 17.13 -4.06
C THR A 292 -17.39 15.81 -4.31
N PRO A 293 -18.05 14.79 -4.87
CA PRO A 293 -17.37 13.57 -5.31
C PRO A 293 -16.19 13.88 -6.23
N SER A 294 -15.07 13.17 -6.05
CA SER A 294 -13.89 13.34 -6.90
C SER A 294 -14.17 12.83 -8.31
N ILE A 295 -13.73 13.59 -9.31
CA ILE A 295 -13.70 13.11 -10.71
C ILE A 295 -12.43 12.30 -10.96
N VAL A 296 -11.32 12.67 -10.34
CA VAL A 296 -10.09 11.88 -10.38
C VAL A 296 -9.36 11.98 -9.03
N GLU A 297 -8.74 10.88 -8.62
CA GLU A 297 -7.84 10.82 -7.48
C GLU A 297 -6.50 10.24 -7.94
N THR A 298 -5.41 10.60 -7.28
CA THR A 298 -4.09 10.04 -7.56
C THR A 298 -3.45 9.53 -6.29
N VAL A 299 -2.86 8.34 -6.34
CA VAL A 299 -2.02 7.76 -5.29
C VAL A 299 -0.61 7.60 -5.84
N TYR A 300 0.28 8.48 -5.41
CA TYR A 300 1.68 8.48 -5.81
C TYR A 300 2.57 7.99 -4.68
N LEU A 301 3.32 6.94 -4.98
CA LEU A 301 4.15 6.20 -4.06
C LEU A 301 5.62 6.39 -4.43
N ASP A 302 6.45 6.89 -3.50
CA ASP A 302 7.92 6.86 -3.63
C ASP A 302 8.43 5.47 -3.21
N GLY A 303 8.09 4.47 -4.03
CA GLY A 303 8.31 3.05 -3.74
C GLY A 303 9.68 2.55 -4.19
N PRO A 304 10.13 1.39 -3.67
CA PRO A 304 11.40 0.81 -4.07
C PRO A 304 11.40 0.46 -5.56
N LEU A 305 12.59 0.42 -6.16
CA LEU A 305 12.79 -0.06 -7.54
C LEU A 305 12.67 -1.58 -7.69
N SER A 306 12.57 -2.34 -6.61
CA SER A 306 12.51 -3.79 -6.69
C SER A 306 11.57 -4.38 -5.65
N THR A 307 10.92 -5.46 -6.03
CA THR A 307 10.21 -6.37 -5.15
C THR A 307 11.19 -7.25 -4.36
N PRO A 308 10.75 -7.92 -3.29
CA PRO A 308 11.57 -8.90 -2.57
C PRO A 308 11.93 -10.15 -3.39
N ASN A 309 11.34 -10.33 -4.59
CA ASN A 309 11.64 -11.45 -5.45
C ASN A 309 13.00 -11.25 -6.14
N THR A 310 13.91 -12.23 -6.01
CA THR A 310 15.25 -12.15 -6.61
C THR A 310 15.28 -12.29 -8.13
N GLN A 311 14.13 -12.60 -8.76
CA GLN A 311 13.93 -12.66 -10.21
C GLN A 311 13.21 -11.42 -10.76
N ASP A 312 13.04 -10.39 -9.96
CA ASP A 312 12.43 -9.14 -10.37
C ASP A 312 13.23 -8.47 -11.51
N THR A 313 12.49 -8.05 -12.53
CA THR A 313 13.01 -7.35 -13.71
C THR A 313 12.24 -6.06 -13.99
N ASP A 314 11.30 -5.70 -13.12
CA ASP A 314 10.21 -4.78 -13.40
C ASP A 314 10.53 -3.36 -12.91
N HIS A 315 11.58 -3.19 -12.08
CA HIS A 315 12.22 -1.90 -11.81
C HIS A 315 11.24 -0.81 -11.33
N GLY A 316 10.53 -1.08 -10.23
CA GLY A 316 9.51 -0.18 -9.67
C GLY A 316 8.10 -0.45 -10.18
N HIS A 317 7.95 -1.34 -11.16
CA HIS A 317 6.68 -1.65 -11.82
C HIS A 317 6.00 -2.88 -11.19
N TYR A 318 5.19 -2.66 -10.15
CA TYR A 318 4.52 -3.74 -9.41
C TYR A 318 3.19 -3.28 -8.80
N TRP A 319 2.41 -4.24 -8.34
CA TRP A 319 1.23 -4.04 -7.50
C TRP A 319 1.59 -3.98 -6.01
N VAL A 320 0.97 -3.06 -5.25
CA VAL A 320 1.13 -3.05 -3.78
C VAL A 320 -0.04 -3.78 -3.13
N SER A 321 0.22 -5.02 -2.77
CA SER A 321 -0.78 -6.00 -2.33
C SER A 321 -1.23 -5.86 -0.87
N GLY A 322 -0.51 -5.09 -0.06
CA GLY A 322 -0.84 -4.85 1.36
C GLY A 322 -0.60 -6.06 2.27
N GLU A 323 -1.16 -6.02 3.48
CA GLU A 323 -0.97 -7.05 4.52
C GLU A 323 -1.40 -8.44 4.05
N HIS A 324 -2.44 -8.52 3.23
CA HIS A 324 -3.07 -9.78 2.90
C HIS A 324 -2.65 -10.36 1.55
N GLY A 325 -1.78 -9.67 0.83
CA GLY A 325 -1.18 -10.18 -0.40
C GLY A 325 0.12 -10.95 -0.18
N ASN A 326 0.78 -11.30 -1.29
CA ASN A 326 2.07 -11.98 -1.30
C ASN A 326 3.15 -11.16 -2.02
N ASN A 327 4.39 -11.32 -1.57
CA ASN A 327 5.54 -10.81 -2.33
C ASN A 327 5.73 -11.70 -3.55
N GLY A 328 5.41 -11.17 -4.72
CA GLY A 328 5.54 -11.83 -6.01
C GLY A 328 6.64 -11.17 -6.85
N LYS A 329 6.80 -11.66 -8.08
CA LYS A 329 7.70 -11.01 -9.05
C LYS A 329 7.23 -9.59 -9.41
N TRP A 330 5.91 -9.39 -9.46
CA TRP A 330 5.26 -8.13 -9.81
C TRP A 330 4.38 -7.58 -8.69
N ALA A 331 4.63 -7.99 -7.44
CA ALA A 331 3.82 -7.59 -6.31
C ALA A 331 4.69 -7.45 -5.05
N ILE A 332 4.43 -6.40 -4.27
CA ILE A 332 5.01 -6.22 -2.94
C ILE A 332 3.90 -6.14 -1.90
N ARG A 333 4.13 -6.61 -0.70
CA ARG A 333 3.20 -6.41 0.44
C ARG A 333 3.36 -5.04 1.05
N THR A 334 4.61 -4.58 1.14
CA THR A 334 4.99 -3.38 1.87
C THR A 334 4.56 -2.11 1.14
N GLY A 335 3.90 -1.18 1.83
CA GLY A 335 3.42 0.09 1.27
C GLY A 335 1.91 0.28 1.34
N PRO A 336 1.34 1.26 0.60
CA PRO A 336 -0.09 1.54 0.60
C PRO A 336 -0.89 0.37 0.02
N SER A 337 -1.85 -0.17 0.76
CA SER A 337 -2.61 -1.34 0.31
C SER A 337 -3.53 -0.98 -0.86
N TYR A 338 -3.14 -1.32 -2.09
CA TYR A 338 -3.94 -1.01 -3.27
C TYR A 338 -5.35 -1.62 -3.19
N PRO A 339 -5.54 -2.90 -2.80
CA PRO A 339 -6.89 -3.45 -2.67
C PRO A 339 -7.80 -2.64 -1.74
N ASP A 340 -7.28 -2.19 -0.60
CA ASP A 340 -8.07 -1.46 0.41
C ASP A 340 -8.34 -0.02 -0.03
N ILE A 341 -7.35 0.67 -0.61
CA ILE A 341 -7.50 2.05 -1.12
C ILE A 341 -8.44 2.08 -2.32
N ILE A 342 -8.33 1.10 -3.22
CA ILE A 342 -9.21 0.95 -4.38
C ILE A 342 -10.64 0.69 -3.91
N TRP A 343 -10.84 -0.16 -2.91
CA TRP A 343 -12.18 -0.40 -2.38
C TRP A 343 -12.78 0.82 -1.69
N ASP A 344 -12.00 1.54 -0.86
CA ASP A 344 -12.45 2.82 -0.28
C ASP A 344 -12.95 3.76 -1.39
N PHE A 345 -12.16 3.93 -2.43
CA PHE A 345 -12.52 4.73 -3.58
C PHE A 345 -13.81 4.24 -4.27
N PHE A 346 -13.90 2.96 -4.61
CA PHE A 346 -15.09 2.40 -5.27
C PHE A 346 -16.36 2.53 -4.42
N SER A 347 -16.27 2.29 -3.12
CA SER A 347 -17.41 2.41 -2.21
C SER A 347 -17.99 3.83 -2.14
N ARG A 348 -17.15 4.86 -2.31
CA ARG A 348 -17.56 6.27 -2.35
C ARG A 348 -18.16 6.71 -3.68
N HIS A 349 -18.04 5.89 -4.73
CA HIS A 349 -18.43 6.24 -6.10
C HIS A 349 -19.50 5.30 -6.67
N SER A 350 -20.25 4.60 -5.84
CA SER A 350 -21.41 3.83 -6.34
C SER A 350 -22.43 4.75 -7.03
N ASN A 351 -22.93 4.34 -8.19
CA ASN A 351 -24.00 5.05 -8.92
C ASN A 351 -25.39 4.86 -8.26
N SER A 352 -25.41 4.39 -7.01
CA SER A 352 -26.61 4.40 -6.19
C SER A 352 -26.92 5.85 -5.90
N SER A 353 -28.17 6.22 -6.12
CA SER A 353 -28.71 7.51 -5.70
C SER A 353 -28.87 7.54 -4.18
N GLY A 354 -27.84 7.07 -3.45
CA GLY A 354 -27.83 6.44 -2.12
C GLY A 354 -26.38 6.05 -1.77
N GLY A 355 -25.44 6.96 -1.65
CA GLY A 355 -24.02 6.61 -1.43
C GLY A 355 -23.82 5.78 -0.15
N THR A 356 -22.63 5.23 0.11
CA THR A 356 -22.38 4.70 1.46
C THR A 356 -22.25 5.85 2.46
N PRO A 357 -22.73 5.71 3.71
CA PRO A 357 -22.56 6.73 4.76
C PRO A 357 -21.11 7.19 4.95
N VAL A 358 -20.87 8.50 4.97
CA VAL A 358 -19.55 9.08 5.28
C VAL A 358 -19.42 9.26 6.79
N ILE A 359 -18.48 8.55 7.42
CA ILE A 359 -18.18 8.66 8.85
C ILE A 359 -17.03 9.65 9.10
N THR A 360 -17.25 10.65 9.93
CA THR A 360 -16.25 11.62 10.38
C THR A 360 -15.93 11.41 11.86
N LEU A 361 -14.67 11.09 12.18
CA LEU A 361 -14.23 10.92 13.56
C LEU A 361 -14.18 12.27 14.28
N THR A 362 -14.67 12.30 15.53
CA THR A 362 -14.50 13.45 16.42
C THR A 362 -13.20 13.28 17.21
N GLY A 363 -12.37 14.31 17.36
CA GLY A 363 -11.11 14.25 18.12
C GLY A 363 -9.96 13.52 17.38
N ASP A 364 -8.84 13.34 18.08
CA ASP A 364 -7.58 12.91 17.48
C ASP A 364 -7.62 11.47 16.93
N ASN A 365 -6.91 11.26 15.83
CA ASN A 365 -6.60 9.95 15.25
C ASN A 365 -5.18 9.99 14.64
N PRO A 366 -4.18 9.30 15.21
CA PRO A 366 -4.28 8.45 16.40
C PRO A 366 -4.57 9.23 17.68
N LEU A 367 -5.24 8.60 18.64
CA LEU A 367 -5.45 9.12 20.00
C LEU A 367 -4.44 8.48 20.95
N SER A 368 -3.58 9.30 21.55
CA SER A 368 -2.57 8.83 22.50
C SER A 368 -3.07 8.85 23.94
N ILE A 369 -2.90 7.73 24.65
CA ILE A 369 -3.27 7.61 26.08
C ILE A 369 -2.17 6.92 26.88
N ALA A 370 -1.99 7.33 28.13
CA ALA A 370 -1.01 6.69 29.01
C ALA A 370 -1.49 5.31 29.49
N LEU A 371 -0.55 4.40 29.75
CA LEU A 371 -0.81 3.07 30.28
C LEU A 371 -1.66 3.13 31.55
N ASN A 372 -2.63 2.22 31.66
CA ASN A 372 -3.61 2.13 32.75
C ASN A 372 -4.55 3.33 32.90
N THR A 373 -4.67 4.19 31.88
CA THR A 373 -5.73 5.21 31.83
C THR A 373 -7.00 4.66 31.19
N ALA A 374 -8.15 5.16 31.62
CA ALA A 374 -9.43 4.76 31.04
C ALA A 374 -9.57 5.38 29.64
N TYR A 375 -9.81 4.55 28.63
CA TYR A 375 -10.13 5.02 27.29
C TYR A 375 -11.60 5.48 27.24
N THR A 376 -11.82 6.68 26.72
CA THR A 376 -13.15 7.21 26.39
C THR A 376 -13.15 7.55 24.92
N ASP A 377 -14.07 6.96 24.16
CA ASP A 377 -14.25 7.27 22.74
C ASP A 377 -14.73 8.72 22.57
N PRO A 378 -13.99 9.57 21.84
CA PRO A 378 -14.46 10.92 21.50
C PRO A 378 -15.64 10.94 20.51
N GLY A 379 -15.96 9.80 19.89
CA GLY A 379 -17.12 9.60 19.04
C GLY A 379 -16.85 9.84 17.55
N ALA A 380 -17.90 9.69 16.75
CA ALA A 380 -17.91 9.98 15.33
C ALA A 380 -19.33 10.37 14.89
N THR A 381 -19.44 11.09 13.78
CA THR A 381 -20.71 11.39 13.11
C THR A 381 -20.78 10.67 11.78
N ALA A 382 -21.98 10.32 11.31
CA ALA A 382 -22.19 9.81 9.97
C ALA A 382 -23.20 10.69 9.24
N ASN A 383 -22.93 10.97 7.96
CA ASN A 383 -23.90 11.54 7.05
C ASN A 383 -23.91 10.74 5.75
N ASP A 384 -25.11 10.48 5.28
CA ASP A 384 -25.39 9.97 3.96
C ASP A 384 -26.05 11.08 3.10
N ALA A 385 -25.86 11.04 1.79
CA ALA A 385 -26.34 12.09 0.90
C ALA A 385 -27.87 12.08 0.76
N GLU A 386 -28.50 10.94 0.97
CA GLU A 386 -29.93 10.70 0.82
C GLU A 386 -30.65 10.71 2.16
N ASP A 387 -30.09 9.99 3.14
CA ASP A 387 -30.69 9.82 4.46
C ASP A 387 -30.28 10.90 5.46
N GLY A 388 -29.28 11.72 5.11
CA GLY A 388 -28.75 12.74 6.00
C GLY A 388 -28.00 12.13 7.18
N SER A 389 -28.24 12.62 8.39
CA SER A 389 -27.46 12.17 9.55
C SER A 389 -27.88 10.77 10.01
N LEU A 390 -26.91 9.87 10.11
CA LEU A 390 -27.09 8.48 10.48
C LEU A 390 -26.48 8.17 11.85
N ILE A 391 -26.95 7.07 12.44
CA ILE A 391 -26.44 6.56 13.72
C ILE A 391 -25.13 5.82 13.47
N VAL A 392 -24.08 6.23 14.19
CA VAL A 392 -22.81 5.51 14.21
C VAL A 392 -22.85 4.40 15.27
N VAL A 393 -22.52 3.18 14.86
CA VAL A 393 -22.24 2.04 15.71
C VAL A 393 -20.74 1.96 15.94
N THR A 394 -20.32 2.06 17.20
CA THR A 394 -18.91 2.01 17.61
C THR A 394 -18.58 0.67 18.27
N ASP A 395 -17.46 0.05 17.88
CA ASP A 395 -16.87 -1.09 18.57
C ASP A 395 -15.39 -0.82 18.90
N CYS A 396 -15.12 -0.56 20.18
CA CYS A 396 -13.78 -0.39 20.74
C CYS A 396 -13.37 -1.52 21.70
N GLN A 397 -14.00 -2.70 21.65
CA GLN A 397 -13.75 -3.77 22.64
C GLN A 397 -12.31 -4.26 22.67
N ASN A 398 -11.57 -4.07 21.57
CA ASN A 398 -10.18 -4.47 21.45
C ASN A 398 -9.18 -3.46 22.03
N VAL A 399 -9.61 -2.28 22.49
CA VAL A 399 -8.72 -1.29 23.09
C VAL A 399 -8.30 -1.73 24.49
N ASN A 400 -7.08 -2.25 24.61
CA ASN A 400 -6.50 -2.69 25.88
C ASN A 400 -5.54 -1.63 26.44
N THR A 401 -6.01 -0.84 27.41
CA THR A 401 -5.19 0.21 28.02
C THR A 401 -4.19 -0.29 29.06
N THR A 402 -4.15 -1.60 29.36
CA THR A 402 -3.24 -2.21 30.34
C THR A 402 -1.93 -2.71 29.74
N ALA A 403 -1.78 -2.63 28.42
CA ALA A 403 -0.56 -3.00 27.71
C ALA A 403 -0.19 -1.91 26.68
N VAL A 404 1.10 -1.58 26.59
CA VAL A 404 1.63 -0.67 25.57
C VAL A 404 1.40 -1.25 24.19
N GLY A 405 0.97 -0.41 23.24
CA GLY A 405 0.70 -0.80 21.87
C GLY A 405 -0.40 0.03 21.21
N ASP A 406 -0.59 -0.20 19.92
CA ASP A 406 -1.65 0.42 19.14
C ASP A 406 -2.87 -0.52 19.07
N TYR A 407 -4.04 0.03 19.36
CA TYR A 407 -5.31 -0.68 19.32
C TYR A 407 -6.28 0.03 18.39
N SER A 408 -7.16 -0.72 17.73
CA SER A 408 -8.17 -0.15 16.83
C SER A 408 -9.53 -0.08 17.53
N CYS A 409 -10.19 1.07 17.41
CA CYS A 409 -11.64 1.20 17.59
C CYS A 409 -12.30 1.42 16.23
N SER A 410 -13.34 0.64 15.93
CA SER A 410 -14.06 0.67 14.65
C SER A 410 -15.40 1.40 14.77
N TYR A 411 -15.81 2.04 13.69
CA TYR A 411 -17.06 2.77 13.55
C TYR A 411 -17.75 2.30 12.27
N SER A 412 -19.07 2.13 12.32
CA SER A 412 -19.89 1.80 11.15
C SER A 412 -21.20 2.57 11.18
N ALA A 413 -21.79 2.85 10.04
CA ALA A 413 -23.11 3.44 9.90
C ALA A 413 -23.78 2.82 8.69
N THR A 414 -25.06 2.45 8.83
CA THR A 414 -25.85 1.84 7.76
C THR A 414 -27.01 2.76 7.41
N ASP A 415 -27.19 3.03 6.13
CA ASP A 415 -28.29 3.83 5.59
C ASP A 415 -29.60 3.03 5.51
N SER A 416 -30.67 3.67 5.01
CA SER A 416 -31.98 3.04 4.89
C SER A 416 -32.08 2.02 3.75
N ASP A 417 -31.18 2.10 2.77
CA ASP A 417 -31.04 1.16 1.64
C ASP A 417 -30.15 -0.06 1.99
N GLY A 418 -29.53 -0.05 3.16
CA GLY A 418 -28.68 -1.13 3.69
C GLY A 418 -27.20 -1.01 3.32
N ASN A 419 -26.75 0.11 2.75
CA ASN A 419 -25.32 0.36 2.52
C ASN A 419 -24.65 0.80 3.82
N SER A 420 -23.44 0.32 4.05
CA SER A 420 -22.68 0.62 5.27
C SER A 420 -21.38 1.35 4.95
N GLY A 421 -21.13 2.44 5.65
CA GLY A 421 -19.85 3.12 5.72
C GLY A 421 -19.05 2.70 6.96
N TYR A 422 -17.73 2.82 6.91
CA TYR A 422 -16.83 2.40 7.99
C TYR A 422 -15.71 3.42 8.23
N ALA A 423 -15.24 3.52 9.47
CA ALA A 423 -14.03 4.26 9.86
C ALA A 423 -13.33 3.56 11.02
N SER A 424 -12.05 3.86 11.26
CA SER A 424 -11.29 3.32 12.41
C SER A 424 -10.41 4.40 13.05
N ARG A 425 -10.37 4.40 14.38
CA ARG A 425 -9.43 5.19 15.19
C ARG A 425 -8.35 4.29 15.76
N THR A 426 -7.10 4.71 15.61
CA THR A 426 -5.98 4.11 16.33
C THR A 426 -5.84 4.74 17.72
N VAL A 427 -5.84 3.92 18.77
CA VAL A 427 -5.58 4.30 20.16
C VAL A 427 -4.18 3.81 20.54
N SER A 428 -3.26 4.74 20.72
CA SER A 428 -1.86 4.44 21.03
C SER A 428 -1.64 4.52 22.54
N VAL A 429 -1.40 3.36 23.17
CA VAL A 429 -1.15 3.25 24.61
C VAL A 429 0.36 3.28 24.85
N PHE A 430 0.84 4.29 25.57
CA PHE A 430 2.26 4.45 25.89
C PHE A 430 2.51 4.37 27.40
N ASP A 431 3.67 3.85 27.82
CA ASP A 431 4.07 3.88 29.23
C ASP A 431 4.75 5.22 29.54
N PRO A 432 4.13 6.11 30.36
CA PRO A 432 4.75 7.38 30.73
C PRO A 432 5.97 7.22 31.65
N ASN A 433 6.19 6.01 32.19
CA ASN A 433 7.34 5.68 33.05
C ASN A 433 8.30 4.69 32.37
N ALA A 434 8.15 4.45 31.06
CA ALA A 434 9.17 3.71 30.31
C ALA A 434 10.53 4.35 30.60
N PRO A 435 11.56 3.56 30.95
CA PRO A 435 12.86 4.13 31.18
C PRO A 435 13.31 4.78 29.86
N VAL A 436 13.94 5.94 30.00
CA VAL A 436 14.37 6.70 28.83
C VAL A 436 15.63 6.02 28.32
N GLU A 437 15.57 5.47 27.12
CA GLU A 437 16.71 4.95 26.38
C GLU A 437 17.87 5.96 26.45
N THR A 438 19.03 5.55 26.95
CA THR A 438 20.17 6.45 27.18
C THR A 438 20.95 6.71 25.90
N CYS A 439 20.94 5.73 24.99
CA CYS A 439 21.63 5.79 23.70
C CYS A 439 23.14 6.01 23.80
N ASP A 440 23.72 5.60 24.93
CA ASP A 440 25.16 5.63 25.15
C ASP A 440 25.87 4.61 24.24
N GLU A 441 26.98 5.01 23.62
CA GLU A 441 27.78 4.12 22.78
C GLU A 441 29.10 3.79 23.47
N GLN A 442 29.49 2.52 23.49
CA GLN A 442 30.76 2.10 24.07
C GLN A 442 31.48 1.18 23.10
N THR A 443 32.73 1.50 22.81
CA THR A 443 33.60 0.68 21.95
C THR A 443 34.69 0.04 22.79
N ALA A 444 34.74 -1.27 22.84
CA ALA A 444 35.78 -2.04 23.51
C ALA A 444 36.00 -3.39 22.82
N SER A 445 36.99 -4.15 23.27
CA SER A 445 37.12 -5.55 22.86
C SER A 445 36.01 -6.41 23.44
N PRO A 446 35.68 -7.56 22.84
CA PRO A 446 34.68 -8.48 23.39
C PRO A 446 34.94 -8.84 24.87
N TYR A 447 36.19 -9.08 25.27
CA TYR A 447 36.57 -9.27 26.68
C TYR A 447 36.39 -7.99 27.52
N GLY A 448 36.67 -6.82 26.95
CA GLY A 448 36.43 -5.52 27.58
C GLY A 448 34.95 -5.25 27.89
N HIS A 449 34.04 -5.64 26.98
CA HIS A 449 32.60 -5.55 27.20
C HIS A 449 32.11 -6.48 28.30
N ILE A 450 32.69 -7.68 28.41
CA ILE A 450 32.39 -8.61 29.50
C ILE A 450 32.78 -8.03 30.86
N ASN A 451 34.00 -7.49 30.99
CA ASN A 451 34.46 -6.90 32.26
C ASN A 451 33.66 -5.66 32.68
N ALA A 452 33.10 -4.92 31.71
CA ALA A 452 32.27 -3.75 31.96
C ALA A 452 30.79 -4.09 32.18
N GLY A 453 30.39 -5.37 32.14
CA GLY A 453 29.01 -5.81 32.32
C GLY A 453 28.07 -5.55 31.13
N ARG A 454 28.62 -5.11 29.99
CA ARG A 454 27.86 -4.84 28.74
C ARG A 454 27.64 -6.09 27.88
N ALA A 455 28.40 -7.14 28.14
CA ALA A 455 28.29 -8.45 27.51
C ALA A 455 28.55 -9.55 28.55
N TYR A 456 28.29 -10.81 28.19
CA TYR A 456 28.62 -11.96 29.03
C TYR A 456 29.26 -13.09 28.19
N ALA A 457 30.01 -13.96 28.85
CA ALA A 457 30.62 -15.12 28.21
C ALA A 457 29.59 -16.25 28.06
N GLY A 458 29.37 -16.74 26.83
CA GLY A 458 28.38 -17.76 26.50
C GLY A 458 28.81 -18.66 25.34
N GLY A 459 27.87 -19.48 24.85
CA GLY A 459 28.13 -20.49 23.83
C GLY A 459 28.88 -21.72 24.36
N THR A 460 29.29 -22.64 23.46
CA THR A 460 30.00 -23.86 23.84
C THR A 460 31.30 -23.53 24.57
N SER A 461 31.42 -24.00 25.82
CA SER A 461 32.56 -23.74 26.70
C SER A 461 32.80 -22.25 27.06
N ASN A 462 31.77 -21.39 26.96
CA ASN A 462 31.84 -19.95 27.24
C ASN A 462 32.89 -19.20 26.40
N LEU A 463 33.14 -19.67 25.17
CA LEU A 463 34.17 -19.13 24.29
C LEU A 463 33.71 -17.91 23.47
N ARG A 464 32.44 -17.52 23.54
CA ARG A 464 31.87 -16.37 22.81
C ARG A 464 31.45 -15.27 23.76
N ALA A 465 31.57 -14.02 23.33
CA ALA A 465 31.02 -12.87 24.03
C ALA A 465 29.67 -12.53 23.40
N LEU A 466 28.62 -12.45 24.21
CA LEU A 466 27.27 -12.11 23.78
C LEU A 466 26.87 -10.78 24.44
N ALA A 467 26.40 -9.82 23.63
CA ALA A 467 25.85 -8.57 24.15
C ALA A 467 24.66 -8.86 25.08
N ASN A 468 24.52 -8.10 26.17
CA ASN A 468 23.65 -8.52 27.27
C ASN A 468 22.15 -8.29 27.00
N ALA A 469 21.77 -7.46 26.01
CA ALA A 469 20.38 -7.15 25.70
C ALA A 469 19.81 -7.95 24.53
N ASP A 470 20.55 -8.08 23.42
CA ASP A 470 20.10 -8.78 22.20
C ASP A 470 20.75 -10.16 22.01
N ASN A 471 21.64 -10.57 22.91
CA ASN A 471 22.41 -11.82 22.84
C ASN A 471 23.17 -12.01 21.53
N GLN A 472 23.44 -10.92 20.79
CA GLN A 472 24.21 -10.99 19.57
C GLN A 472 25.66 -11.32 19.88
N ASP A 473 26.23 -12.16 19.03
CA ASP A 473 27.60 -12.61 19.18
C ASP A 473 28.57 -11.57 18.65
N ILE A 474 29.38 -11.03 19.55
CA ILE A 474 30.28 -9.90 19.28
C ILE A 474 31.74 -10.35 19.15
N GLY A 475 32.02 -11.65 19.21
CA GLY A 475 33.35 -12.22 19.03
C GLY A 475 33.73 -13.29 20.06
N GLY A 476 35.03 -13.55 20.20
CA GLY A 476 35.56 -14.50 21.19
C GLY A 476 35.57 -13.90 22.59
N SER A 477 35.16 -14.63 23.62
CA SER A 477 35.15 -14.13 25.02
C SER A 477 36.53 -13.81 25.57
N PHE A 478 37.59 -14.34 24.95
CA PHE A 478 38.99 -14.09 25.27
C PHE A 478 39.63 -13.00 24.40
N ASP A 479 38.89 -12.45 23.44
CA ASP A 479 39.39 -11.44 22.51
C ASP A 479 39.54 -10.09 23.23
N SER A 480 40.79 -9.70 23.42
CA SER A 480 41.18 -8.45 24.08
C SER A 480 41.76 -7.40 23.12
N TRP A 481 41.80 -7.70 21.81
CA TRP A 481 42.52 -6.91 20.82
C TRP A 481 41.65 -6.39 19.68
N SER A 482 40.51 -7.02 19.38
CA SER A 482 39.52 -6.45 18.44
C SER A 482 38.66 -5.37 19.12
N SER A 483 37.83 -4.68 18.35
CA SER A 483 36.91 -3.68 18.86
C SER A 483 35.52 -3.87 18.25
N VAL A 484 34.50 -3.80 19.09
CA VAL A 484 33.09 -3.78 18.71
C VAL A 484 32.41 -2.63 19.47
N THR A 485 31.41 -2.01 18.87
CA THR A 485 30.62 -0.97 19.52
C THR A 485 29.31 -1.58 19.98
N LEU A 486 28.96 -1.38 21.24
CA LEU A 486 27.61 -1.66 21.76
C LEU A 486 26.89 -0.37 22.07
N TYR A 487 25.58 -0.41 21.97
CA TYR A 487 24.66 0.71 22.16
C TYR A 487 23.80 0.41 23.38
N GLU A 488 23.79 1.30 24.36
CA GLU A 488 22.88 1.21 25.49
C GLU A 488 21.50 1.67 25.04
N GLY A 489 20.51 0.80 25.20
CA GLY A 489 19.12 1.20 25.09
C GLY A 489 18.62 1.64 26.45
N GLU A 490 17.78 0.81 27.07
CA GLU A 490 17.48 0.92 28.49
C GLU A 490 18.75 0.92 29.36
N PRO A 491 18.81 1.67 30.47
CA PRO A 491 19.96 1.70 31.36
C PRO A 491 20.45 0.30 31.75
N GLY A 492 21.69 -0.03 31.40
CA GLY A 492 22.33 -1.32 31.63
C GLY A 492 22.06 -2.41 30.58
N GLN A 493 21.24 -2.14 29.55
CA GLN A 493 20.95 -3.04 28.43
C GLN A 493 21.70 -2.60 27.18
N TRP A 494 22.63 -3.43 26.72
CA TRP A 494 23.57 -3.14 25.65
C TRP A 494 23.34 -4.06 24.45
N TYR A 495 23.11 -3.44 23.30
CA TYR A 495 22.79 -4.07 22.02
C TYR A 495 24.00 -4.02 21.09
N ALA A 496 24.22 -5.07 20.30
CA ALA A 496 25.23 -5.05 19.22
C ALA A 496 24.72 -4.33 17.97
N VAL A 497 23.40 -4.29 17.78
CA VAL A 497 22.74 -3.49 16.74
C VAL A 497 22.13 -2.26 17.39
N LYS A 498 22.43 -1.07 16.86
CA LYS A 498 21.91 0.19 17.39
C LYS A 498 20.37 0.17 17.45
N PRO A 499 19.74 0.36 18.63
CA PRO A 499 18.29 0.42 18.75
C PRO A 499 17.69 1.53 17.88
N ALA A 500 16.50 1.30 17.33
CA ALA A 500 15.81 2.28 16.50
C ALA A 500 15.50 3.59 17.27
N ALA A 501 15.22 3.51 18.56
CA ALA A 501 15.05 4.67 19.44
C ALA A 501 16.32 5.56 19.50
N CYS A 502 17.50 4.96 19.39
CA CYS A 502 18.79 5.64 19.37
C CYS A 502 19.24 6.09 17.99
N SER A 503 18.50 5.71 16.94
CA SER A 503 18.72 6.18 15.57
C SER A 503 18.07 7.54 15.29
N GLY A 504 17.27 8.07 16.24
CA GLY A 504 16.72 9.43 16.24
C GLY A 504 17.40 10.32 17.29
N SER A 505 17.70 11.56 16.90
CA SER A 505 18.30 12.61 17.72
C SER A 505 17.41 12.99 18.91
N GLY A 506 17.69 12.41 20.09
CA GLY A 506 17.16 12.85 21.37
C GLY A 506 18.11 13.80 22.07
N GLY A 507 17.78 15.10 22.12
CA GLY A 507 18.48 16.02 23.02
C GLY A 507 18.37 17.54 22.76
N GLY A 508 17.14 18.08 22.72
CA GLY A 508 16.87 19.43 23.24
C GLY A 508 17.09 20.66 22.33
N GLY A 509 16.00 21.38 22.08
CA GLY A 509 16.03 22.85 22.04
C GLY A 509 16.15 23.51 20.67
N ASN A 510 14.99 23.74 20.06
CA ASN A 510 14.64 24.85 19.17
C ASN A 510 15.70 25.97 19.02
N THR A 511 16.63 25.81 18.08
CA THR A 511 17.29 26.91 17.38
C THR A 511 17.30 26.51 15.91
N GLY A 512 17.05 27.44 14.99
CA GLY A 512 16.94 27.17 13.55
C GLY A 512 18.27 26.79 12.88
N CYS A 513 19.06 25.96 13.55
CA CYS A 513 20.33 25.44 13.10
C CYS A 513 20.19 23.93 12.85
N GLN A 514 20.61 23.47 11.68
CA GLN A 514 20.59 22.06 11.29
C GLN A 514 22.02 21.55 11.08
N ASP A 515 22.29 20.32 11.49
CA ASP A 515 23.59 19.67 11.33
C ASP A 515 23.52 18.50 10.36
N TRP A 516 24.59 18.32 9.58
CA TRP A 516 24.81 17.15 8.73
C TRP A 516 26.21 16.60 8.96
N ASN A 517 26.30 15.30 9.21
CA ASN A 517 27.56 14.55 9.26
C ASN A 517 27.55 13.47 8.19
N THR A 518 28.13 13.77 7.04
CA THR A 518 28.19 12.80 5.94
C THR A 518 29.52 12.96 5.20
N THR A 519 29.73 12.14 4.18
CA THR A 519 30.95 12.19 3.39
C THR A 519 31.05 13.52 2.65
N ASN A 520 32.28 14.00 2.45
CA ASN A 520 32.56 15.23 1.72
C ASN A 520 31.90 15.24 0.32
N LEU A 521 31.82 14.08 -0.35
CA LEU A 521 31.08 13.93 -1.60
C LEU A 521 29.56 14.09 -1.43
N SER A 522 28.97 13.52 -0.37
CA SER A 522 27.54 13.66 -0.09
C SER A 522 27.17 15.10 0.27
N HIS A 523 28.07 15.83 0.94
CA HIS A 523 27.91 17.29 1.13
C HIS A 523 27.96 18.04 -0.20
N GLN A 524 28.85 17.66 -1.12
CA GLN A 524 28.92 18.28 -2.44
C GLN A 524 27.66 18.03 -3.28
N VAL A 525 27.19 16.78 -3.33
CA VAL A 525 25.99 16.39 -4.08
C VAL A 525 24.75 17.10 -3.54
N ALA A 526 24.68 17.30 -2.22
CA ALA A 526 23.58 18.01 -1.57
C ALA A 526 23.74 19.55 -1.55
N GLY A 527 24.72 20.12 -2.26
CA GLY A 527 24.92 21.58 -2.36
C GLY A 527 25.48 22.26 -1.10
N ARG A 528 25.92 21.48 -0.09
CA ARG A 528 26.49 21.98 1.17
C ARG A 528 27.99 22.24 1.11
N ALA A 529 28.67 21.66 0.12
CA ALA A 529 30.08 21.84 -0.15
C ALA A 529 30.37 21.91 -1.66
N TYR A 530 31.55 22.36 -2.05
CA TYR A 530 32.05 22.31 -3.42
C TYR A 530 33.49 21.82 -3.45
N TYR A 531 33.94 21.31 -4.60
CA TYR A 531 35.29 20.79 -4.77
C TYR A 531 36.18 21.75 -5.58
N GLN A 532 37.30 22.16 -5.01
CA GLN A 532 38.34 22.95 -5.66
C GLN A 532 39.72 22.57 -5.12
N LEU A 533 40.34 21.52 -5.67
CA LEU A 533 41.58 20.90 -5.13
C LEU A 533 41.44 20.43 -3.67
N GLY A 534 40.21 20.19 -3.24
CA GLY A 534 39.79 19.98 -1.86
C GLY A 534 38.31 20.30 -1.67
N TYR A 535 37.66 19.78 -0.65
CA TYR A 535 36.26 20.09 -0.34
C TYR A 535 36.16 21.30 0.56
N TYR A 536 35.26 22.23 0.23
CA TYR A 536 35.01 23.45 0.97
C TYR A 536 33.51 23.67 1.14
N THR A 537 33.08 24.25 2.25
CA THR A 537 31.67 24.59 2.50
C THR A 537 31.16 25.70 1.57
N THR A 538 29.88 25.70 1.22
CA THR A 538 29.29 26.70 0.31
C THR A 538 28.93 28.04 0.99
N GLY A 539 28.83 28.08 2.32
CA GLY A 539 28.50 29.30 3.08
C GLY A 539 29.69 30.05 3.68
N GLY A 540 30.85 29.40 3.85
CA GLY A 540 32.02 30.02 4.49
C GLY A 540 33.39 29.70 3.87
N ASN A 541 33.44 28.88 2.81
CA ASN A 541 34.67 28.42 2.15
C ASN A 541 35.68 27.76 3.11
N GLU A 542 35.20 27.10 4.17
CA GLU A 542 36.05 26.40 5.11
C GLU A 542 36.42 25.00 4.59
N TYR A 543 37.68 24.60 4.79
CA TYR A 543 38.23 23.37 4.24
C TYR A 543 37.80 22.12 5.03
N LEU A 544 37.19 21.17 4.33
CA LEU A 544 36.68 19.88 4.84
C LEU A 544 37.64 18.71 4.60
N GLY A 545 38.72 18.93 3.84
CA GLY A 545 39.69 17.89 3.45
C GLY A 545 39.66 17.55 1.96
N ALA A 546 40.66 16.80 1.49
CA ALA A 546 40.83 16.49 0.07
C ALA A 546 40.14 15.19 -0.39
N LEU A 547 39.74 14.33 0.56
CA LEU A 547 39.20 13.01 0.28
C LEU A 547 37.67 13.04 0.26
N SER A 548 37.09 12.46 -0.80
CA SER A 548 35.64 12.37 -1.01
C SER A 548 34.92 11.54 0.04
N GLY A 549 35.57 10.48 0.55
CA GLY A 549 35.01 9.55 1.54
C GLY A 549 35.23 9.96 3.00
N SER A 550 35.97 11.05 3.26
CA SER A 550 36.10 11.57 4.63
C SER A 550 34.80 12.21 5.07
N THR A 551 34.40 11.94 6.30
CA THR A 551 33.16 12.47 6.89
C THR A 551 33.49 13.75 7.62
N SER A 552 32.69 14.79 7.41
CA SER A 552 32.86 16.10 8.02
C SER A 552 31.54 16.61 8.56
N TRP A 553 31.58 17.38 9.65
CA TRP A 553 30.41 18.09 10.14
C TRP A 553 30.23 19.40 9.39
N ILE A 554 29.02 19.64 8.91
CA ILE A 554 28.57 20.92 8.37
C ILE A 554 27.29 21.32 9.12
N LYS A 555 27.22 22.58 9.52
CA LYS A 555 26.02 23.21 10.09
C LYS A 555 25.42 24.24 9.15
N GLU A 556 24.13 24.48 9.28
CA GLU A 556 23.38 25.54 8.60
C GLU A 556 22.71 26.39 9.67
N GLU A 557 23.29 27.55 9.96
CA GLU A 557 22.72 28.50 10.93
C GLU A 557 21.67 29.42 10.30
N THR A 558 21.62 29.48 8.96
CA THR A 558 20.67 30.25 8.17
C THR A 558 20.44 29.52 6.85
N ALA A 559 19.19 29.37 6.42
CA ALA A 559 18.82 28.62 5.23
C ALA A 559 19.69 29.00 4.00
N GLY A 560 20.39 28.01 3.45
CA GLY A 560 21.30 28.13 2.32
C GLY A 560 22.75 28.47 2.66
N VAL A 561 23.12 28.66 3.93
CA VAL A 561 24.48 29.04 4.37
C VAL A 561 25.10 27.93 5.21
N PHE A 562 26.07 27.22 4.62
CA PHE A 562 26.71 26.04 5.21
C PHE A 562 28.14 26.34 5.69
N GLN A 563 28.48 25.94 6.92
CA GLN A 563 29.79 26.18 7.54
C GLN A 563 30.33 24.92 8.22
N THR A 564 31.65 24.80 8.38
CA THR A 564 32.26 23.65 9.08
C THR A 564 31.88 23.63 10.55
N GLY A 565 31.61 22.44 11.08
CA GLY A 565 31.34 22.23 12.51
C GLY A 565 29.88 21.86 12.77
N GLN A 566 29.50 21.96 14.04
CA GLN A 566 28.18 21.60 14.54
C GLN A 566 27.49 22.84 15.11
N CYS A 567 26.16 22.84 15.08
CA CYS A 567 25.35 23.81 15.80
C CYS A 567 25.78 23.86 17.29
N PRO A 568 25.76 25.05 17.91
CA PRO A 568 26.31 25.27 19.25
C PRO A 568 25.61 24.47 20.36
#